data_AF-A0A914VM37-F1
#
_entry.id   AF-A0A914VM37-F1
#
_cell.length_a   1.000
_cell.length_b   1.000
_cell.length_c   1.000
_cell.angle_alpha   90.00
_cell.angle_beta   90.00
_cell.angle_gamma   90.00
#
_symmetry.space_group_name_H-M   'P 1'
#
loop_
_entity.id
_entity.type
_entity.pdbx_description
1 polymer ?
#
loop_
_entity_poly.entity_id
_entity_poly.type
_entity_poly.pdbx_seq_one_letter_code
_entity_poly.pdbx_strand_id
1 'polypeptide(L)' 'MELKKWCPAFKILTYFGQRKERHEKRKGWSKTNAFHVCITSYKLVTQDIRVFKQKRWEYFVLDE' A
#
# COMPACT_ATOMS: atom_id res chain seq x y z
N MET A 1 -4.12 -15.05 -1.08
CA MET A 1 -4.46 -13.71 -0.57
C MET A 1 -5.91 -13.72 -0.12
N GLU A 2 -6.16 -13.58 1.16
CA GLU A 2 -7.51 -13.66 1.74
C GLU A 2 -8.46 -12.62 1.17
N LEU A 3 -7.99 -11.38 0.98
CA LEU A 3 -8.80 -10.32 0.36
C LEU A 3 -9.28 -10.66 -1.05
N LYS A 4 -8.53 -11.45 -1.83
CA LYS A 4 -9.02 -11.89 -3.15
C LYS A 4 -10.11 -12.95 -3.04
N LYS A 5 -10.09 -13.77 -1.98
CA LYS A 5 -11.09 -14.80 -1.71
C LYS A 5 -12.39 -14.18 -1.18
N TRP A 6 -12.27 -13.25 -0.23
CA TRP A 6 -13.41 -12.71 0.50
C TRP A 6 -13.92 -11.36 -0.05
N CYS A 7 -13.05 -10.55 -0.65
CA CYS A 7 -13.39 -9.21 -1.18
C CYS A 7 -12.77 -8.97 -2.57
N PRO A 8 -13.13 -9.76 -3.60
CA PRO A 8 -12.47 -9.73 -4.91
C PRO A 8 -12.59 -8.39 -5.66
N ALA A 9 -13.61 -7.58 -5.33
CA ALA A 9 -13.81 -6.25 -5.93
C ALA A 9 -12.76 -5.22 -5.50
N PHE A 10 -11.95 -5.50 -4.48
CA PHE A 10 -10.95 -4.55 -4.01
C PHE A 10 -9.67 -4.55 -4.85
N LYS A 11 -9.27 -3.35 -5.25
CA LYS A 11 -7.94 -3.07 -5.81
C LYS A 11 -6.92 -3.10 -4.67
N ILE A 12 -6.02 -4.07 -4.72
CA ILE A 12 -5.00 -4.28 -3.69
C ILE A 12 -3.63 -3.89 -4.26
N LEU A 13 -2.90 -3.04 -3.54
CA LEU A 13 -1.51 -2.73 -3.82
C LEU A 13 -0.59 -3.46 -2.83
N THR A 14 0.29 -4.31 -3.33
CA THR A 14 1.32 -4.98 -2.51
C THR A 14 2.62 -4.18 -2.56
N TYR A 15 2.89 -3.43 -1.49
CA TYR A 15 4.04 -2.54 -1.39
C TYR A 15 5.25 -3.30 -0.82
N PHE A 16 5.89 -4.05 -1.70
CA PHE A 16 7.12 -4.80 -1.48
C PHE A 16 8.07 -4.65 -2.67
N GLY A 17 9.31 -5.09 -2.51
CA GLY A 17 10.34 -5.07 -3.55
C GLY A 17 11.46 -4.07 -3.29
N GLN A 18 12.36 -3.95 -4.27
CA GLN A 18 13.50 -3.04 -4.19
C GLN A 18 13.06 -1.58 -4.33
N ARG A 19 13.95 -0.64 -3.95
CA ARG A 19 13.66 0.81 -3.99
C ARG A 19 13.15 1.30 -5.35
N LYS A 20 13.69 0.77 -6.45
CA LYS A 20 13.27 1.10 -7.83
C LYS A 20 11.85 0.62 -8.11
N GLU A 21 11.54 -0.64 -7.82
CA GLU A 21 10.19 -1.20 -8.00
C GLU A 21 9.15 -0.45 -7.15
N ARG A 22 9.51 -0.12 -5.91
CA ARG A 22 8.65 0.66 -5.01
C ARG A 22 8.46 2.09 -5.51
N HIS A 23 9.44 2.69 -6.18
CA HIS A 23 9.27 3.97 -6.85
C HIS A 23 8.25 3.88 -7.98
N GLU A 24 8.33 2.85 -8.83
CA GLU A 24 7.35 2.60 -9.89
C GLU A 24 5.94 2.37 -9.34
N LYS A 25 5.79 1.55 -8.28
CA LYS A 25 4.49 1.30 -7.62
C LYS A 25 3.82 2.56 -7.05
N ARG A 26 4.60 3.63 -6.79
CA ARG A 26 4.08 4.90 -6.27
C ARG A 26 3.63 5.86 -7.35
N LYS A 27 3.96 5.60 -8.62
CA LYS A 27 3.52 6.46 -9.73
C LYS A 27 2.00 6.43 -9.81
N GLY A 28 1.38 7.59 -9.56
CA GLY A 28 -0.08 7.74 -9.61
C GLY A 28 -0.85 7.14 -8.43
N TRP A 29 -0.17 6.64 -7.39
CA TRP A 29 -0.83 5.98 -6.25
C TRP A 29 -1.62 6.93 -5.33
N SER A 30 -1.41 8.24 -5.49
CA SER A 30 -2.15 9.31 -4.82
C SER A 30 -3.44 9.68 -5.56
N LYS A 31 -3.66 9.16 -6.78
CA LYS A 31 -4.91 9.39 -7.51
C LYS A 31 -6.08 8.74 -6.77
N THR A 32 -7.26 9.33 -6.92
CA THR A 32 -8.52 8.73 -6.48
C THR A 32 -8.69 7.35 -7.11
N ASN A 33 -9.10 6.37 -6.30
CA ASN A 33 -9.36 5.00 -6.76
C ASN A 33 -8.13 4.29 -7.42
N ALA A 34 -6.91 4.68 -7.06
CA ALA A 34 -5.68 3.97 -7.47
C ALA A 34 -5.60 2.57 -6.86
N PHE A 35 -5.89 2.47 -5.56
CA PHE A 35 -6.06 1.21 -4.82
C PHE A 35 -6.99 1.47 -3.63
N HIS A 36 -7.64 0.41 -3.13
CA HIS A 36 -8.45 0.46 -1.91
C HIS A 36 -7.65 0.01 -0.69
N VAL A 37 -6.82 -1.03 -0.84
CA VAL A 37 -6.01 -1.60 0.26
C VAL A 37 -4.54 -1.63 -0.14
N CYS A 38 -3.66 -1.15 0.75
CA CYS A 38 -2.21 -1.31 0.62
C CYS A 38 -1.72 -2.32 1.65
N ILE A 39 -1.00 -3.34 1.21
CA ILE A 39 -0.41 -4.36 2.09
C ILE A 39 1.11 -4.19 2.05
N THR A 40 1.72 -4.09 3.21
CA THR A 40 3.17 -3.89 3.36
C THR A 40 3.64 -4.38 4.73
N SER A 41 4.96 -4.42 4.95
CA SER A 41 5.54 -4.76 6.25
C SER A 41 5.87 -3.52 7.07
N TYR A 42 5.90 -3.66 8.39
CA TYR A 42 6.28 -2.60 9.32
C TYR A 42 7.64 -1.96 8.99
N LYS A 43 8.62 -2.80 8.60
CA LYS A 43 9.95 -2.34 8.20
C LYS A 43 9.92 -1.41 6.97
N LEU A 44 9.05 -1.68 5.99
CA LEU A 44 8.96 -0.85 4.80
C LEU A 44 8.22 0.47 5.07
N VAL A 45 7.19 0.45 5.92
CA VAL A 45 6.48 1.68 6.32
C VAL A 45 7.43 2.64 7.04
N THR A 46 8.25 2.13 7.95
CA THR A 46 9.22 2.95 8.69
C THR A 46 10.30 3.51 7.77
N GLN A 47 10.84 2.70 6.85
CA GLN A 47 11.82 3.17 5.86
C GLN A 47 11.28 4.25 4.92
N ASP A 48 10.03 4.13 4.47
CA ASP A 48 9.40 5.05 3.52
C ASP A 48 8.35 5.96 4.18
N ILE A 49 8.51 6.25 5.48
CA ILE A 49 7.50 6.94 6.28
C ILE A 49 7.10 8.30 5.69
N ARG A 50 8.05 9.03 5.10
CA ARG A 50 7.80 10.34 4.47
C ARG A 50 6.78 10.23 3.33
N VAL A 51 6.87 9.15 2.56
CA VAL A 51 5.99 8.88 1.42
C VAL A 51 4.62 8.43 1.89
N PHE A 52 4.55 7.56 2.90
CA PHE A 52 3.28 7.13 3.48
C PHE A 52 2.53 8.30 4.13
N LYS A 53 3.24 9.24 4.78
CA LYS A 53 2.66 10.45 5.36
C LYS A 53 2.06 11.42 4.33
N GLN A 54 2.48 11.38 3.07
CA GLN A 54 1.93 12.24 2.02
C GLN A 54 0.55 11.78 1.53
N LYS A 55 0.19 10.52 1.76
CA LYS A 55 -1.14 9.99 1.44
C LYS A 55 -2.02 10.14 2.67
N ARG A 56 -3.27 10.59 2.49
CA ARG A 56 -4.29 10.55 3.54
C ARG A 56 -4.83 9.13 3.63
N TRP A 57 -4.70 8.51 4.79
CA TRP A 57 -5.17 7.16 5.06
C TRP A 57 -6.40 7.25 5.96
N GLU A 58 -7.43 6.48 5.62
CA GLU A 58 -8.65 6.40 6.43
C GLU A 58 -8.47 5.42 7.59
N TYR A 59 -7.79 4.30 7.34
CA TYR A 59 -7.57 3.25 8.32
C TYR A 59 -6.14 2.71 8.25
N PHE A 60 -5.57 2.44 9.42
CA PHE A 60 -4.34 1.65 9.58
C PHE A 60 -4.68 0.42 10.40
N VAL A 61 -4.45 -0.75 9.82
CA VAL A 61 -4.55 -2.03 10.50
C VAL A 61 -3.13 -2.51 10.77
N LEU A 62 -2.81 -2.70 12.04
CA LEU A 62 -1.54 -3.24 12.49
C LEU A 62 -1.79 -4.71 12.82
N ASP A 63 -1.15 -5.58 12.06
CA ASP A 63 -1.11 -7.02 12.27
C ASP A 63 0.29 -7.40 12.76
N GLU A 64 0.40 -8.48 13.52
CA GLU A 64 1.64 -8.92 14.18
C GLU A 64 2.71 -9.41 13.19
#